data_AF-A0AAV4H943-F1
#
_entry.id   AF-A0AAV4H943-F1
#
_cell.length_a   1.000
_cell.length_b   1.000
_cell.length_c   1.000
_cell.angle_alpha   90.00
_cell.angle_beta   90.00
_cell.angle_gamma   90.00
#
_symmetry.space_group_name_H-M   'P 1'
#
loop_
_entity.id
_entity.type
_entity.pdbx_description
1 polymer ?
#
loop_
_entity_poly.entity_id
_entity_poly.type
_entity_poly.pdbx_seq_one_letter_code
_entity_poly.pdbx_strand_id
1 'polypeptide(L)'
;MANVTDLSQGILPIVSFYVYTILFQVIGVFLINSFGLLGIVSNTANIIVYVKMGLSETANISLLALSTCDLIVSLCVLLASNCANPLLLATKRLPSGASIKEITYVASSVLYNCLGLGACVTAILSTERCLCVIFPLKVKSIVTASQGGHWSFDHLRDNLRSSESSDDGSTICQILR
;
A
#
# COMPACT_ATOMS: atom_id res chain seq x y z
N MET A 1 16.43 -36.55 5.04
CA MET A 1 16.87 -35.30 5.72
C MET A 1 18.33 -35.10 5.37
N ALA A 2 18.62 -34.41 4.26
CA ALA A 2 19.99 -34.13 3.88
C ALA A 2 20.60 -33.21 4.94
N ASN A 3 21.71 -33.65 5.53
CA ASN A 3 22.39 -32.95 6.60
C ASN A 3 22.92 -31.64 6.01
N VAL A 4 22.60 -30.50 6.64
CA VAL A 4 23.03 -29.16 6.20
C VAL A 4 24.56 -29.06 6.03
N THR A 5 25.31 -29.95 6.67
CA THR A 5 26.76 -30.11 6.54
C THR A 5 27.19 -30.69 5.19
N ASP A 6 26.41 -31.58 4.58
CA ASP A 6 26.74 -32.21 3.28
C ASP A 6 26.53 -31.23 2.12
N LEU A 7 25.50 -30.39 2.22
CA LEU A 7 25.29 -29.28 1.28
C LEU A 7 26.42 -28.26 1.37
N SER A 8 26.93 -28.01 2.59
CA SER A 8 28.06 -27.10 2.81
C SER A 8 29.37 -27.65 2.24
N GLN A 9 29.60 -28.97 2.27
CA GLN A 9 30.80 -29.61 1.71
C GLN A 9 30.82 -29.66 0.18
N GLY A 10 29.66 -29.67 -0.49
CA GLY A 10 29.58 -29.58 -1.94
C GLY A 10 29.87 -28.18 -2.52
N ILE A 11 29.67 -27.12 -1.73
CA ILE A 11 29.87 -25.71 -2.16
C ILE A 11 31.31 -25.22 -1.88
N LEU A 12 32.04 -25.95 -1.04
CA LEU A 12 33.34 -25.56 -0.50
C LEU A 12 34.50 -25.33 -1.53
N PRO A 13 34.49 -25.81 -2.79
CA PRO A 13 35.55 -25.45 -3.74
C PRO A 13 35.16 -24.42 -4.81
N ILE A 14 33.90 -23.97 -4.93
CA ILE A 14 33.47 -23.13 -6.07
C ILE A 14 33.77 -21.64 -5.85
N VAL A 15 33.71 -21.17 -4.61
CA VAL A 15 34.00 -19.76 -4.27
C VAL A 15 35.07 -19.74 -3.17
N SER A 16 36.23 -19.19 -3.50
CA SER A 16 37.30 -18.97 -2.53
C SER A 16 36.78 -18.16 -1.33
N PHE A 17 37.17 -18.55 -0.11
CA PHE A 17 36.81 -17.88 1.14
C PHE A 17 37.02 -16.35 1.07
N TYR A 18 38.04 -15.92 0.34
CA TYR A 18 38.34 -14.51 0.10
C TYR A 18 37.23 -13.79 -0.68
N VAL A 19 36.73 -14.43 -1.75
CA VAL A 19 35.64 -13.89 -2.59
C VAL A 19 34.34 -13.81 -1.79
N TYR A 20 34.05 -14.83 -0.97
CA TYR A 20 32.89 -14.81 -0.08
C TYR A 20 32.93 -13.62 0.89
N THR A 21 34.08 -13.36 1.49
CA THR A 21 34.26 -12.26 2.44
C THR A 21 34.06 -10.89 1.77
N ILE A 22 34.62 -10.70 0.57
CA ILE A 22 34.42 -9.46 -0.21
C ILE A 22 32.94 -9.27 -0.56
N LEU A 23 32.27 -10.32 -1.05
CA LEU A 23 30.85 -10.24 -1.41
C LEU A 23 29.98 -9.91 -0.19
N PHE A 24 30.23 -10.55 0.95
CA PHE A 24 29.51 -10.28 2.19
C PHE A 24 29.69 -8.83 2.65
N GLN A 25 30.90 -8.29 2.55
CA GLN A 25 31.18 -6.92 2.98
C GLN A 25 30.60 -5.88 2.02
N VAL A 26 30.73 -6.08 0.71
CA VAL A 26 30.20 -5.14 -0.29
C VAL A 26 28.67 -5.17 -0.31
N ILE A 27 28.06 -6.35 -0.39
CA ILE A 27 26.60 -6.47 -0.48
C ILE A 27 25.99 -6.25 0.91
N GLY A 28 26.42 -7.07 1.88
CA GLY A 28 25.80 -7.17 3.20
C GLY A 28 25.98 -5.92 4.06
N VAL A 29 27.11 -5.23 3.91
CA VAL A 29 27.39 -3.99 4.65
C VAL A 29 27.18 -2.78 3.77
N PHE A 30 27.93 -2.62 2.68
CA PHE A 30 27.91 -1.34 1.96
C PHE A 30 26.58 -1.08 1.22
N LEU A 31 26.13 -2.01 0.38
CA LEU A 31 24.91 -1.82 -0.42
C LEU A 31 23.65 -1.80 0.45
N ILE A 32 23.49 -2.79 1.33
CA ILE A 32 22.31 -2.86 2.20
C ILE A 32 22.17 -1.61 3.08
N ASN A 33 23.27 -1.11 3.67
CA ASN A 33 23.19 0.11 4.48
C ASN A 33 22.85 1.35 3.63
N SER A 34 23.41 1.45 2.42
CA SER A 34 23.09 2.55 1.51
C SER A 34 21.61 2.57 1.13
N PHE A 35 21.05 1.42 0.75
CA PHE A 35 19.63 1.29 0.42
C PHE A 35 18.73 1.52 1.64
N GLY A 36 19.13 1.06 2.83
CA GLY A 36 18.39 1.32 4.07
C GLY A 36 18.33 2.82 4.41
N LEU A 37 19.44 3.55 4.26
CA LEU A 37 19.47 5.00 4.48
C LEU A 37 18.63 5.76 3.46
N LEU A 38 18.76 5.40 2.17
CA LEU A 38 17.93 5.98 1.11
C LEU A 38 16.45 5.72 1.37
N GLY A 39 16.10 4.49 1.78
CA GLY A 39 14.73 4.11 2.15
C GLY A 39 14.17 4.92 3.31
N ILE A 40 14.97 5.22 4.34
CA ILE A 40 14.53 6.08 5.45
C ILE A 40 14.23 7.49 4.94
N VAL A 41 15.14 8.09 4.17
CA VAL A 41 14.99 9.46 3.69
C VAL A 41 13.78 9.59 2.77
N SER A 42 13.65 8.71 1.78
CA SER A 42 12.57 8.75 0.79
C SER A 42 11.20 8.48 1.44
N ASN A 43 11.08 7.46 2.27
CA ASN A 43 9.80 7.12 2.90
C ASN A 43 9.37 8.15 3.94
N THR A 44 10.33 8.78 4.65
CA THR A 44 10.00 9.90 5.55
C THR A 44 9.45 11.09 4.76
N ALA A 45 10.07 11.45 3.64
CA ALA A 45 9.56 12.51 2.78
C ALA A 45 8.15 12.18 2.25
N ASN A 46 7.92 10.94 1.81
CA ASN A 46 6.62 10.47 1.37
C ASN A 46 5.56 10.61 2.46
N ILE A 47 5.87 10.19 3.69
CA ILE A 47 4.96 10.33 4.85
C ILE A 47 4.59 11.80 5.06
N ILE A 48 5.57 12.72 5.07
CA ILE A 48 5.32 14.15 5.24
C ILE A 48 4.37 14.68 4.15
N VAL A 49 4.62 14.30 2.90
CA VAL A 49 3.80 14.71 1.75
C VAL A 49 2.37 14.16 1.86
N TYR A 50 2.20 12.88 2.18
CA TYR A 50 0.87 12.27 2.29
C TYR A 50 0.06 12.81 3.48
N VAL A 51 0.72 13.09 4.61
CA VAL A 51 0.07 13.77 5.75
C VAL A 51 -0.37 15.19 5.36
N LYS A 52 0.42 15.91 4.55
CA LYS A 52 0.08 17.25 4.06
C LYS A 52 -1.04 17.25 3.01
N MET A 53 -1.13 16.22 2.17
CA MET A 53 -2.20 16.08 1.17
C MET A 53 -3.56 15.76 1.79
N GLY A 54 -3.58 15.18 3.00
CA GLY A 54 -4.79 14.82 3.71
C GLY A 54 -5.32 13.42 3.36
N LEU A 55 -5.98 12.80 4.34
CA LEU A 55 -6.50 11.44 4.30
C LEU A 55 -7.91 11.34 3.70
N SER A 56 -8.23 12.22 2.74
CA SER A 56 -9.55 12.24 2.11
C SER A 56 -9.76 11.08 1.13
N GLU A 57 -8.68 10.67 0.46
CA GLU A 57 -8.70 9.63 -0.56
C GLU A 57 -8.11 8.32 -0.02
N THR A 58 -8.78 7.20 -0.30
CA THR A 58 -8.34 5.85 0.08
C THR A 58 -6.95 5.50 -0.46
N ALA A 59 -6.62 5.99 -1.66
CA ALA A 59 -5.30 5.85 -2.24
C ALA A 59 -4.19 6.53 -1.42
N ASN A 60 -4.46 7.71 -0.84
CA ASN A 60 -3.47 8.43 -0.02
C ASN A 60 -3.22 7.70 1.30
N ILE A 61 -4.27 7.13 1.90
CA ILE A 61 -4.17 6.31 3.11
C ILE A 61 -3.32 5.06 2.82
N SER A 62 -3.57 4.38 1.70
CA SER A 62 -2.81 3.20 1.28
C SER A 62 -1.33 3.52 1.03
N LEU A 63 -1.04 4.65 0.37
CA LEU A 63 0.34 5.08 0.12
C LEU A 63 1.07 5.51 1.40
N LEU A 64 0.36 6.13 2.35
CA LEU A 64 0.90 6.44 3.68
C LEU A 64 1.23 5.16 4.45
N ALA A 65 0.33 4.17 4.44
CA ALA A 65 0.54 2.88 5.08
C ALA A 65 1.75 2.13 4.46
N LEU A 66 1.88 2.15 3.13
CA LEU A 66 3.01 1.56 2.42
C LEU A 66 4.33 2.24 2.81
N SER A 67 4.38 3.58 2.77
CA SER A 67 5.57 4.34 3.16
C SER A 67 5.97 4.09 4.62
N THR A 68 4.99 3.90 5.50
CA THR A 68 5.24 3.55 6.91
C THR A 68 5.84 2.16 7.03
N CYS A 69 5.32 1.18 6.30
CA CYS A 69 5.88 -0.18 6.26
C CYS A 69 7.32 -0.17 5.72
N ASP A 70 7.57 0.54 4.62
CA ASP A 70 8.88 0.62 3.99
C ASP A 70 9.91 1.33 4.89
N LEU A 71 9.48 2.32 5.68
CA LEU A 71 10.33 2.97 6.70
C LEU A 71 10.72 1.98 7.80
N ILE A 72 9.75 1.20 8.32
CA ILE A 72 10.02 0.17 9.34
C ILE A 72 10.96 -0.90 8.79
N VAL A 73 10.72 -1.39 7.57
CA VAL A 73 11.60 -2.36 6.89
C VAL A 73 13.01 -1.80 6.77
N SER A 74 13.16 -0.55 6.33
CA SER A 74 14.47 0.10 6.19
C SER A 74 15.21 0.18 7.52
N LEU A 75 14.53 0.52 8.62
CA LEU A 75 15.10 0.53 9.97
C LEU A 75 15.51 -0.88 10.42
N CYS A 76 14.66 -1.88 10.23
CA CYS A 76 14.95 -3.27 10.61
C CYS A 76 16.13 -3.84 9.82
N VAL A 77 16.23 -3.52 8.52
CA VAL A 77 17.35 -3.91 7.66
C VAL A 77 18.66 -3.30 8.14
N LEU A 78 18.68 -2.00 8.45
CA LEU A 78 19.87 -1.35 9.01
C LEU A 78 20.27 -1.98 10.34
N LEU A 79 19.31 -2.20 11.23
CA LEU A 79 19.56 -2.82 12.53
C LEU A 79 20.17 -4.22 12.35
N ALA A 80 19.55 -5.08 11.54
CA ALA A 80 20.00 -6.44 11.30
C ALA A 80 21.39 -6.49 10.62
N SER A 81 21.64 -5.63 9.63
CA SER A 81 22.94 -5.54 8.94
C SER A 81 24.05 -5.08 9.90
N ASN A 82 23.80 -4.07 10.73
CA ASN A 82 24.79 -3.61 11.72
C ASN A 82 25.00 -4.65 12.82
N CYS A 83 23.94 -5.29 13.31
CA CYS A 83 24.05 -6.36 14.30
C CYS A 83 24.70 -7.64 13.76
N ALA A 84 24.83 -7.82 12.45
CA ALA A 84 25.57 -8.92 11.83
C ALA A 84 27.08 -8.63 11.70
N ASN A 85 27.53 -7.41 12.04
CA ASN A 85 28.92 -7.03 11.91
C ASN A 85 29.79 -7.73 12.99
N PRO A 86 30.86 -8.46 12.61
CA PRO A 86 31.69 -9.23 13.54
C PRO A 86 32.31 -8.37 14.65
N LEU A 87 32.54 -7.08 14.41
CA LEU A 87 33.06 -6.15 15.43
C LEU A 87 32.06 -5.90 16.56
N LEU A 88 30.76 -5.85 16.24
CA LEU A 88 29.69 -5.68 17.22
C LEU A 88 29.37 -7.00 17.93
N LEU A 89 29.48 -8.15 17.25
CA LEU A 89 29.33 -9.45 17.91
C LEU A 89 30.41 -9.73 18.97
N ALA A 90 31.62 -9.17 18.81
CA ALA A 90 32.70 -9.30 19.78
C ALA A 90 32.31 -8.71 21.15
N THR A 91 31.55 -7.62 21.15
CA THR A 91 30.84 -7.11 22.32
C THR A 91 29.57 -7.94 22.56
N LYS A 92 29.73 -9.16 23.10
CA LYS A 92 28.63 -10.15 23.31
C LYS A 92 27.37 -9.63 24.03
N ARG A 93 27.43 -8.47 24.68
CA ARG A 93 26.30 -7.87 25.40
C ARG A 93 26.24 -6.37 25.16
N LEU A 94 25.05 -5.88 24.86
CA LEU A 94 24.73 -4.46 24.94
C LEU A 94 24.74 -4.03 26.42
N PRO A 95 24.98 -2.75 26.76
CA PRO A 95 24.91 -2.25 28.14
C PRO A 95 23.56 -2.54 28.83
N SER A 96 22.50 -2.76 28.04
CA SER A 96 21.15 -3.12 28.49
C SER A 96 20.97 -4.59 28.89
N GLY A 97 22.01 -5.45 28.76
CA GLY A 97 21.93 -6.88 29.08
C GLY A 97 21.34 -7.77 27.98
N ALA A 98 20.69 -7.19 26.97
CA ALA A 98 20.15 -7.91 25.81
C ALA A 98 21.26 -8.48 24.91
N SER A 99 21.03 -9.68 24.37
CA SER A 99 21.92 -10.30 23.39
C SER A 99 21.69 -9.69 22.01
N ILE A 100 22.77 -9.42 21.27
CA ILE A 100 22.70 -8.95 19.88
C ILE A 100 21.89 -9.92 19.01
N LYS A 101 21.94 -11.22 19.31
CA LYS A 101 21.16 -12.24 18.60
C LYS A 101 19.65 -12.07 18.78
N GLU A 102 19.20 -11.70 19.98
CA GLU A 102 17.78 -11.50 20.26
C GLU A 102 17.25 -10.28 19.50
N ILE A 103 18.05 -9.21 19.47
CA ILE A 103 17.76 -7.99 18.72
C ILE A 103 17.62 -8.30 17.22
N THR A 104 18.57 -9.04 16.64
CA THR A 104 18.50 -9.43 15.23
C THR A 104 17.30 -10.33 14.92
N TYR A 105 16.95 -11.24 15.84
CA TYR A 105 15.79 -12.12 15.67
C TYR A 105 14.48 -11.33 15.64
N VAL A 106 14.30 -10.41 16.60
CA VAL A 106 13.12 -9.53 16.65
C VAL A 106 13.06 -8.65 15.40
N ALA A 107 14.17 -8.03 15.01
CA ALA A 107 14.22 -7.20 13.80
C ALA A 107 13.86 -7.99 12.53
N SER A 108 14.34 -9.23 12.42
CA SER A 108 14.01 -10.13 11.31
C SER A 108 12.52 -10.48 11.31
N SER A 109 11.95 -10.76 12.48
CA SER A 109 10.51 -11.04 12.61
C SER A 109 9.66 -9.85 12.16
N VAL A 110 9.96 -8.64 12.63
CA VAL A 110 9.26 -7.41 12.22
C VAL A 110 9.37 -7.19 10.72
N LEU A 111 10.57 -7.38 10.16
CA LEU A 111 10.83 -7.24 8.73
C LEU A 111 9.91 -8.13 7.88
N TYR A 112 9.82 -9.43 8.19
CA TYR A 112 8.96 -10.35 7.42
C TYR A 112 7.47 -9.98 7.51
N ASN A 113 7.01 -9.55 8.68
CA ASN A 113 5.63 -9.10 8.87
C ASN A 113 5.34 -7.84 8.05
N CYS A 114 6.23 -6.85 8.08
CA CYS A 114 6.07 -5.61 7.32
C CYS A 114 6.13 -5.83 5.80
N LEU A 115 6.96 -6.76 5.32
CA LEU A 115 6.96 -7.15 3.89
C LEU A 115 5.62 -7.75 3.47
N GLY A 116 5.03 -8.61 4.31
CA GLY A 116 3.70 -9.17 4.07
C GLY A 116 2.62 -8.08 4.03
N LEU A 117 2.63 -7.16 5.00
CA LEU A 117 1.69 -6.04 5.04
C LEU A 117 1.85 -5.11 3.82
N GLY A 118 3.07 -4.76 3.45
CA GLY A 118 3.36 -3.95 2.27
C GLY A 118 2.85 -4.60 0.98
N ALA A 119 3.00 -5.92 0.84
CA ALA A 119 2.45 -6.67 -0.29
C ALA A 119 0.91 -6.61 -0.32
N CYS A 120 0.25 -6.79 0.83
CA CYS A 120 -1.21 -6.66 0.94
C CYS A 120 -1.69 -5.24 0.56
N VAL A 121 -1.03 -4.19 1.07
CA VAL A 121 -1.36 -2.79 0.76
C VAL A 121 -1.15 -2.50 -0.72
N THR A 122 -0.08 -3.01 -1.33
CA THR A 122 0.19 -2.86 -2.76
C THR A 122 -0.89 -3.53 -3.62
N ALA A 123 -1.39 -4.70 -3.19
CA ALA A 123 -2.50 -5.38 -3.86
C ALA A 123 -3.82 -4.60 -3.77
N ILE A 124 -4.12 -4.03 -2.59
CA ILE A 124 -5.29 -3.17 -2.38
C ILE A 124 -5.20 -1.93 -3.27
N LEU A 125 -4.06 -1.24 -3.26
CA LEU A 125 -3.83 -0.04 -4.08
C LEU A 125 -3.97 -0.36 -5.58
N SER A 126 -3.43 -1.48 -6.03
CA SER A 126 -3.57 -1.92 -7.43
C SER A 126 -5.03 -2.18 -7.79
N THR A 127 -5.77 -2.84 -6.89
CA THR A 127 -7.19 -3.13 -7.07
C THR A 127 -8.02 -1.85 -7.13
N GLU A 128 -7.77 -0.88 -6.24
CA GLU A 128 -8.43 0.42 -6.24
C GLU A 128 -8.24 1.14 -7.58
N ARG A 129 -6.99 1.20 -8.07
CA ARG A 129 -6.67 1.84 -9.36
C ARG A 129 -7.36 1.15 -10.54
N CYS A 130 -7.41 -0.19 -10.54
CA CYS A 130 -8.14 -0.94 -11.56
C CYS A 130 -9.66 -0.70 -11.48
N LEU A 131 -10.21 -0.64 -10.26
CA LEU A 131 -11.64 -0.40 -10.04
C LEU A 131 -12.05 0.99 -10.56
N CYS A 132 -11.25 2.03 -10.28
CA CYS A 132 -11.48 3.38 -10.78
C CYS A 132 -11.54 3.46 -12.30
N VAL A 133 -10.81 2.59 -13.02
CA VAL A 133 -10.80 2.54 -14.50
C VAL A 133 -11.96 1.70 -15.06
N ILE A 134 -12.39 0.65 -14.34
CA ILE A 134 -13.46 -0.25 -14.79
C ILE A 134 -14.86 0.31 -14.48
N PHE A 135 -15.02 1.07 -13.39
CA PHE A 135 -16.29 1.62 -12.96
C PHE A 135 -16.74 2.99 -13.53
N PRO A 136 -16.05 3.71 -14.45
CA PRO A 136 -16.59 4.95 -14.99
C PRO A 136 -17.82 4.71 -15.89
N LEU A 137 -18.04 3.47 -16.34
CA LEU A 137 -19.11 3.09 -17.29
C LEU A 137 -20.44 2.66 -16.65
N LYS A 138 -20.45 2.26 -15.38
CA LYS A 138 -21.70 1.86 -14.69
C LYS A 138 -22.60 3.06 -14.37
N VAL A 139 -22.01 4.25 -14.18
CA VAL A 139 -22.77 5.49 -13.97
C VAL A 139 -23.33 6.04 -15.28
N LYS A 140 -22.60 5.93 -16.42
CA LYS A 140 -23.15 6.32 -17.73
C LYS A 140 -24.27 5.42 -18.23
N SER A 141 -24.24 4.11 -17.96
CA SER A 141 -25.34 3.21 -18.32
C SER A 141 -26.65 3.52 -17.58
N ILE A 142 -26.57 4.01 -16.34
CA ILE A 142 -27.76 4.40 -15.56
C ILE A 142 -28.28 5.77 -16.03
N VAL A 143 -27.39 6.71 -16.36
CA VAL A 143 -27.79 8.04 -16.84
C VAL A 143 -28.37 8.00 -18.26
N THR A 144 -27.87 7.15 -19.17
CA THR A 144 -28.46 6.99 -20.52
C THR A 144 -29.81 6.25 -20.49
N ALA A 145 -30.06 5.37 -19.51
CA ALA A 145 -31.40 4.79 -19.32
C ALA A 145 -32.43 5.80 -18.81
N SER A 146 -32.00 6.88 -18.15
CA SER A 146 -32.90 7.94 -17.67
C SER A 146 -33.28 8.98 -18.73
N GLN A 147 -32.55 9.07 -19.85
CA GLN A 147 -32.91 9.93 -20.98
C GLN A 147 -33.91 9.29 -21.95
N GLY A 148 -34.26 8.01 -21.77
CA GLY A 148 -35.39 7.37 -22.44
C GLY A 148 -36.75 7.67 -21.80
N GLY A 149 -36.77 8.26 -20.60
CA GLY A 149 -38.00 8.62 -19.87
C GLY A 149 -38.43 10.09 -19.99
N HIS A 150 -37.54 10.98 -20.45
CA HIS A 150 -37.84 12.41 -20.54
C HIS A 150 -38.97 12.69 -21.56
N TRP A 151 -38.95 11.98 -22.70
CA TRP A 151 -40.00 12.09 -23.73
C TRP A 151 -41.35 11.52 -23.30
N SER A 152 -41.38 10.59 -22.34
CA SER A 152 -42.65 10.00 -21.87
C SER A 152 -43.33 10.91 -20.84
N PHE A 153 -42.57 11.63 -20.03
CA PHE A 153 -43.12 12.56 -19.03
C PHE A 153 -43.60 13.88 -19.66
N ASP A 154 -42.91 14.39 -20.68
CA ASP A 154 -43.34 15.61 -21.38
C ASP A 154 -44.58 15.36 -22.26
N HIS A 155 -44.70 14.19 -22.90
CA HIS A 155 -45.88 13.84 -23.69
C HIS A 155 -47.12 13.52 -22.82
N LEU A 156 -46.93 13.05 -21.58
CA LEU A 156 -47.99 12.92 -20.56
C LEU A 156 -48.39 14.27 -19.95
N ARG A 157 -47.42 15.18 -19.76
CA ARG A 157 -47.67 16.56 -19.32
C ARG A 157 -48.48 17.34 -20.36
N ASP A 158 -48.19 17.17 -21.65
CA ASP A 158 -48.91 17.84 -22.72
C ASP A 158 -50.33 17.27 -22.94
N ASN A 159 -50.54 15.97 -22.68
CA ASN A 159 -51.88 15.36 -22.70
C ASN A 159 -52.73 15.74 -21.48
N LEU A 160 -52.13 15.91 -20.30
CA LEU A 160 -52.84 16.43 -19.13
C LEU A 160 -53.21 17.92 -19.30
N ARG A 161 -52.32 18.69 -19.93
CA ARG A 161 -52.55 20.11 -20.22
C ARG A 161 -53.60 20.36 -21.32
N SER A 162 -53.80 19.41 -22.23
CA SER A 162 -54.85 19.48 -23.26
C SER A 162 -56.22 18.97 -22.76
N SER A 163 -56.27 18.16 -21.71
CA SER A 163 -57.54 17.82 -21.03
C SER A 163 -58.05 18.92 -20.11
N GLU A 164 -57.17 19.80 -19.61
CA GLU A 164 -57.53 20.90 -18.68
C GLU A 164 -58.05 22.16 -19.40
N SER A 165 -57.95 22.23 -20.73
CA SER A 165 -58.45 23.38 -21.52
C SER A 165 -59.84 23.16 -22.12
N SER A 166 -60.53 22.07 -21.77
CA SER A 166 -61.85 21.72 -22.31
C SER A 166 -62.90 21.48 -21.22
N ASP A 167 -62.72 22.04 -20.03
CA ASP A 167 -63.79 22.13 -19.03
C ASP A 167 -64.00 23.58 -18.61
N ASP A 168 -65.06 24.14 -19.17
CA ASP A 168 -65.55 25.49 -18.97
C ASP A 168 -66.04 25.67 -17.52
N GLY A 169 -65.95 26.90 -17.03
CA GLY A 169 -65.86 27.20 -15.61
C GLY A 169 -67.07 26.79 -14.76
N SER A 170 -66.83 26.07 -13.66
CA SER A 170 -67.70 26.13 -12.46
C SER A 170 -67.13 25.52 -11.16
N THR A 171 -65.81 25.32 -10.99
CA THR A 171 -65.34 24.70 -9.72
C THR A 171 -64.02 25.25 -9.19
N ILE A 172 -63.98 26.56 -8.94
CA ILE A 172 -62.88 27.28 -8.26
C ILE A 172 -62.93 27.12 -6.71
N CYS A 173 -63.67 26.18 -6.13
CA CYS A 173 -64.07 26.31 -4.72
C CYS A 173 -63.92 25.11 -3.79
N GLN A 174 -62.94 24.20 -3.96
CA GLN A 174 -62.71 23.23 -2.87
C GLN A 174 -61.33 23.08 -2.29
N ILE A 175 -60.21 23.18 -2.99
CA ILE A 175 -58.94 22.86 -2.31
C ILE A 175 -57.88 23.86 -2.80
N LEU A 176 -57.95 25.03 -2.17
CA LEU A 176 -57.01 26.13 -2.26
C LEU A 176 -55.58 25.66 -1.97
N ARG A 177 -54.77 25.80 -3.02
CA ARG A 177 -53.49 26.53 -3.13
C ARG A 177 -52.47 26.38 -1.99
#